data_AF-A0A838KLZ4-F1
#
_entry.id   AF-A0A838KLZ4-F1
#
_cell.length_a   1.000
_cell.length_b   1.000
_cell.length_c   1.000
_cell.angle_alpha   90.00
_cell.angle_beta   90.00
_cell.angle_gamma   90.00
#
_symmetry.space_group_name_H-M   'P 1'
#
loop_
_entity.id
_entity.type
_entity.pdbx_description
1 polymer ?
#
loop_
_entity_poly.entity_id
_entity_poly.type
_entity_poly.pdbx_seq_one_letter_code
_entity_poly.pdbx_strand_id
1 'polypeptide(L)' 'GSGRETAIRSLGAVGLEVGTIQDVTPSPHNGCRPPKRPRV' A
#
# COMPACT_ATOMS: atom_id res chain seq x y z
N GLY A 1 3.11 -2.54 -0.10
CA GLY A 1 4.53 -2.87 0.12
C GLY A 1 4.68 -3.74 1.37
N SER A 2 5.90 -4.13 1.73
CA SER A 2 6.19 -5.03 2.86
C SER A 2 5.63 -4.57 4.22
N GLY A 3 5.46 -3.26 4.42
CA GLY A 3 4.95 -2.69 5.66
C GLY A 3 3.43 -2.69 5.86
N ARG A 4 2.63 -3.13 4.87
CA ARG A 4 1.15 -3.03 4.95
C ARG A 4 0.59 -3.73 6.18
N GLU A 5 0.92 -5.01 6.34
CA GLU A 5 0.40 -5.84 7.44
C GLU A 5 0.96 -5.42 8.80
N THR A 6 2.23 -5.02 8.83
CA THR A 6 2.87 -4.53 10.06
C THR A 6 2.19 -3.26 10.58
N ALA A 7 1.82 -2.33 9.69
CA ALA A 7 1.11 -1.12 10.06
C ALA A 7 -0.28 -1.43 10.64
N ILE A 8 -1.06 -2.30 9.99
CA ILE A 8 -2.39 -2.70 10.46
C ILE A 8 -2.32 -3.33 11.86
N ARG A 9 -1.35 -4.22 12.09
CA ARG A 9 -1.15 -4.87 13.39
C ARG A 9 -0.75 -3.89 14.49
N SER A 10 0.09 -2.90 14.17
CA SER A 10 0.50 -1.88 15.14
C SER A 10 -0.67 -1.02 15.63
N LEU A 11 -1.64 -0.72 14.77
CA LEU A 11 -2.86 0.00 15.15
C LEU A 11 -3.70 -0.82 16.14
N GLY A 12 -3.86 -2.12 15.89
CA GLY A 12 -4.53 -3.03 16.82
C GLY A 12 -3.81 -3.14 18.18
N ALA A 13 -2.48 -3.13 18.19
CA ALA A 13 -1.69 -3.19 19.43
C ALA A 13 -1.83 -1.94 20.31
N VAL A 14 -2.15 -0.78 19.71
CA VAL A 14 -2.42 0.49 20.42
C VAL A 14 -3.88 0.56 20.92
N GLY A 15 -4.70 -0.46 20.63
CA GLY A 15 -6.11 -0.53 21.04
C GLY A 15 -7.07 0.18 20.07
N LEU A 16 -6.64 0.46 18.84
CA LEU A 16 -7.51 1.01 17.80
C LEU A 16 -8.12 -0.13 16.97
N GLU A 17 -9.45 -0.17 16.90
CA GLU A 17 -10.16 -1.12 16.06
C GLU A 17 -10.21 -0.66 14.60
N VAL A 18 -9.77 -1.51 13.69
CA VAL A 18 -9.81 -1.25 12.24
C VAL A 18 -11.15 -1.72 11.70
N GLY A 19 -12.06 -0.78 11.40
CA GLY A 19 -13.41 -1.12 10.91
C GLY A 19 -13.44 -1.67 9.49
N THR A 20 -12.79 -1.01 8.53
CA THR A 20 -12.73 -1.45 7.13
C THR A 20 -11.37 -1.18 6.53
N ILE A 21 -10.88 -2.10 5.69
CA ILE A 21 -9.63 -1.95 4.96
C ILE A 21 -9.96 -1.86 3.47
N GLN A 22 -9.62 -0.74 2.86
CA GLN A 22 -9.74 -0.54 1.42
C GLN A 22 -8.35 -0.43 0.79
N ASP A 23 -8.11 -1.17 -0.28
CA ASP A 23 -6.91 -1.00 -1.10
C ASP A 23 -7.16 0.06 -2.18
N VAL A 24 -6.40 1.15 -2.12
CA VAL A 24 -6.46 2.26 -3.08
C VAL A 24 -5.17 2.35 -3.91
N THR A 25 -4.53 1.22 -4.19
CA THR A 25 -3.37 1.15 -5.07
C THR A 25 -3.71 1.75 -6.44
N PRO A 26 -2.97 2.77 -6.94
CA PRO A 26 -3.32 3.46 -8.17
C PRO A 26 -3.16 2.53 -9.38
N SER A 27 -4.23 2.39 -10.17
CA SER A 27 -4.19 1.75 -11.48
C SER A 27 -4.03 2.81 -12.57
N PRO A 28 -3.00 2.72 -13.43
CA PRO A 28 -2.81 3.71 -14.47
C PRO A 28 -3.78 3.50 -15.64
N HIS A 29 -4.67 4.46 -15.87
CA HIS A 29 -5.50 4.52 -17.09
C HIS A 29 -4.74 5.23 -18.22
N ASN A 30 -3.74 4.56 -18.81
CA ASN A 30 -2.86 5.11 -19.85
C ASN A 30 -2.19 6.45 -19.48
N GLY A 31 -1.88 6.65 -18.19
CA GLY A 31 -1.26 7.86 -17.65
C GLY A 31 0.23 7.99 -17.96
N CYS A 32 1.01 8.50 -17.01
CA CYS A 32 2.45 8.70 -17.19
C CYS A 32 3.18 7.39 -17.55
N ARG A 33 4.09 7.46 -18.52
CA ARG A 33 4.95 6.33 -18.90
C ARG A 33 5.81 5.89 -17.70
N PRO A 34 5.77 4.62 -17.28
CA PRO A 34 6.65 4.11 -16.23
C PRO A 34 8.14 4.31 -16.57
N PRO A 35 9.00 4.51 -15.56
CA PRO A 35 10.43 4.67 -15.79
C PRO A 35 11.02 3.42 -16.47
N LYS A 36 12.07 3.63 -17.27
CA LYS A 36 12.79 2.53 -17.94
C LYS A 36 13.28 1.52 -16.90
N ARG A 37 13.15 0.23 -17.21
CA ARG A 37 13.65 -0.85 -16.36
C ARG A 37 15.15 -0.64 -16.06
N PRO A 38 15.60 -0.72 -14.79
CA PRO A 38 17.00 -0.57 -14.45
C PRO A 38 17.86 -1.66 -15.10
N ARG A 39 19.16 -1.39 -15.24
CA ARG A 39 20.15 -2.23 -15.94
C ARG A 39 20.92 -3.18 -15.01
N VAL A 40 20.44 -3.37 -13.79
CA VAL A 40 21.02 -4.26 -12.77
C VAL A 40 20.05 -5.41 -12.54
#